data_AF-A0AB73KWT0-F1
#
_entry.id   AF-A0AB73KWT0-F1
#
_cell.length_a   1.000
_cell.length_b   1.000
_cell.length_c   1.000
_cell.angle_alpha   90.00
_cell.angle_beta   90.00
_cell.angle_gamma   90.00
#
_symmetry.space_group_name_H-M   'P 1'
#
loop_
_entity.id
_entity.type
_entity.pdbx_description
1 polymer ?
#
loop_
_entity_poly.entity_id
_entity_poly.type
_entity_poly.pdbx_seq_one_letter_code
_entity_poly.pdbx_strand_id
1 'polypeptide(L)'
;PAHGWLSARTVVLLGVAVGLLALFVRVESHAREPLVPPRVLGRRTTAGVNLTIFAMWGAYTAFAFLATLHFQNVLGWTPLQTAGAFVPLGLANGALAPFAGRFTARFGARRTIATGMLLLAASYALFFRAGPDTS
;
A
#
# COMPACT_ATOMS: atom_id res chain seq x y z
N PRO A 1 7.94 18.00 -12.13
CA PRO A 1 9.10 17.15 -11.74
C PRO A 1 10.43 17.84 -12.12
N ALA A 2 11.18 18.36 -11.14
CA ALA A 2 12.40 19.13 -11.41
C ALA A 2 13.50 18.31 -12.13
N HIS A 3 13.44 16.97 -12.06
CA HIS A 3 14.31 16.06 -12.80
C HIS A 3 13.44 14.99 -13.49
N GLY A 4 13.65 14.79 -14.80
CA GLY A 4 12.97 13.75 -15.56
C GLY A 4 13.42 12.34 -15.14
N TRP A 5 12.58 11.33 -15.43
CA TRP A 5 12.88 9.92 -15.19
C TRP A 5 14.21 9.47 -15.83
N LEU A 6 14.55 10.04 -16.99
CA LEU A 6 15.79 9.77 -17.73
C LEU A 6 16.92 10.77 -17.43
N SER A 7 16.76 11.64 -16.42
CA SER A 7 17.86 12.50 -16.00
C SER A 7 19.03 11.63 -15.52
N ALA A 8 20.25 12.00 -15.94
CA ALA A 8 21.49 11.35 -15.50
C ALA A 8 21.53 11.19 -13.97
N ARG A 9 21.05 12.19 -13.22
CA ARG A 9 20.98 12.12 -11.75
C ARG A 9 20.06 10.98 -11.27
N THR A 10 18.87 10.85 -11.84
CA THR A 10 17.89 9.82 -11.47
C THR A 10 18.43 8.42 -11.77
N VAL A 11 19.02 8.24 -12.96
CA VAL A 11 19.60 6.96 -13.40
C VAL A 11 20.79 6.57 -12.53
N VAL A 12 21.70 7.51 -12.23
CA VAL A 12 22.85 7.26 -11.35
C VAL A 12 22.38 6.87 -9.94
N LEU A 13 21.41 7.58 -9.37
CA LEU A 13 20.88 7.25 -8.04
C LEU A 13 20.20 5.87 -8.02
N LEU A 14 19.45 5.51 -9.06
CA LEU A 14 18.88 4.17 -9.23
C LEU A 14 19.97 3.10 -9.31
N GLY A 15 21.02 3.35 -10.09
CA GLY A 15 22.18 2.45 -10.19
C GLY A 15 22.87 2.25 -8.84
N VAL A 16 23.10 3.35 -8.09
CA VAL A 16 23.66 3.30 -6.73
C VAL A 16 22.74 2.53 -5.78
N ALA A 17 21.43 2.76 -5.82
CA ALA A 17 20.47 2.05 -4.97
C ALA A 17 20.48 0.53 -5.25
N VAL A 18 20.48 0.13 -6.53
CA VAL A 18 20.59 -1.28 -6.93
C VAL A 18 21.93 -1.88 -6.49
N GLY A 19 23.02 -1.14 -6.65
CA GLY A 19 24.36 -1.57 -6.21
C GLY A 19 24.44 -1.79 -4.70
N LEU A 20 23.89 -0.86 -3.91
CA LEU A 20 23.81 -0.97 -2.44
C LEU A 20 22.93 -2.15 -2.01
N LEU A 21 21.81 -2.38 -2.70
CA LEU A 21 20.95 -3.52 -2.42
C LEU A 21 21.66 -4.85 -2.71
N ALA A 22 22.38 -4.95 -3.83
CA ALA A 22 23.17 -6.12 -4.17
C ALA A 22 24.31 -6.36 -3.18
N LEU A 23 24.99 -5.30 -2.75
CA LEU A 23 26.00 -5.36 -1.70
C LEU A 23 25.41 -5.83 -0.37
N PHE A 24 24.27 -5.29 0.03
CA PHE A 24 23.55 -5.70 1.22
C PHE A 24 23.23 -7.20 1.18
N VAL A 25 22.62 -7.69 0.09
CA VAL A 25 22.29 -9.11 -0.08
C VAL A 25 23.55 -9.98 -0.02
N ARG A 26 24.66 -9.54 -0.63
CA ARG A 26 25.95 -10.25 -0.57
C ARG A 26 26.51 -10.31 0.85
N VAL A 27 26.49 -9.21 1.60
CA VAL A 27 26.97 -9.17 3.00
C VAL A 27 26.08 -10.05 3.88
N GLU A 28 24.75 -9.91 3.77
CA GLU A 28 23.78 -10.64 4.57
C GLU A 28 23.87 -12.16 4.33
N SER A 29 24.07 -12.58 3.08
CA SER A 29 24.20 -14.01 2.73
C SER A 29 25.49 -14.67 3.25
N HIS A 30 26.52 -13.89 3.57
CA HIS A 30 27.80 -14.38 4.10
C HIS A 30 27.97 -14.10 5.60
N ALA A 31 27.03 -13.39 6.23
CA ALA A 31 27.03 -13.12 7.66
C ALA A 31 26.75 -14.40 8.46
N ARG A 32 27.46 -14.57 9.59
CA ARG A 32 27.25 -15.71 10.51
C ARG A 32 25.89 -15.65 11.21
N GLU A 33 25.43 -14.45 11.52
CA GLU A 33 24.10 -14.17 12.08
C GLU A 33 23.41 -13.10 11.22
N PRO A 34 22.71 -13.49 10.13
CA PRO A 34 21.98 -12.55 9.29
C PRO A 34 20.77 -11.97 10.03
N LEU A 35 20.57 -10.66 9.92
CA LEU A 35 19.40 -9.95 10.45
C LEU A 35 18.11 -10.41 9.76
N VAL A 36 18.18 -10.58 8.44
CA VAL A 36 17.11 -11.15 7.62
C VAL A 36 17.63 -12.40 6.94
N PRO A 37 17.43 -13.60 7.53
CA PRO A 37 17.90 -14.83 6.92
C PRO A 37 17.29 -14.95 5.51
N PRO A 38 18.09 -15.08 4.43
CA PRO A 38 17.58 -15.10 3.05
C PRO A 38 16.55 -16.23 2.82
N ARG A 39 16.61 -17.28 3.64
CA ARG A 39 15.62 -18.37 3.69
C ARG A 39 14.21 -17.89 4.08
N VAL A 40 14.09 -16.82 4.86
CA VAL A 40 12.79 -16.22 5.24
C VAL A 40 12.17 -15.49 4.05
N LEU A 41 12.97 -14.75 3.28
CA LEU A 41 12.52 -14.06 2.06
C LEU A 41 12.15 -15.05 0.94
N GLY A 42 12.87 -16.18 0.84
CA GLY A 42 12.57 -17.24 -0.14
C GLY A 42 11.30 -18.06 0.17
N ARG A 43 10.69 -17.92 1.35
CA ARG A 43 9.44 -18.61 1.67
C ARG A 43 8.28 -17.98 0.90
N ARG A 44 7.50 -18.82 0.19
CA ARG A 44 6.27 -18.41 -0.51
C ARG A 44 5.30 -17.63 0.38
N THR A 45 5.23 -17.97 1.68
CA THR A 45 4.39 -17.24 2.64
C THR A 45 4.84 -15.80 2.83
N THR A 46 6.15 -15.56 3.01
CA THR A 46 6.71 -14.20 3.18
C THR A 46 6.54 -13.39 1.90
N ALA A 47 6.84 -13.99 0.75
CA ALA A 47 6.64 -13.35 -0.55
C ALA A 47 5.16 -12.99 -0.78
N GLY A 48 4.24 -13.90 -0.41
CA GLY A 48 2.80 -13.66 -0.50
C GLY A 48 2.34 -12.51 0.40
N VAL A 49 2.79 -12.47 1.66
CA VAL A 49 2.49 -11.36 2.59
C VAL A 49 3.01 -10.03 2.05
N ASN A 50 4.27 -9.98 1.59
CA ASN A 50 4.86 -8.77 1.04
C ASN A 50 4.09 -8.28 -0.20
N LEU A 51 3.70 -9.20 -1.09
CA LEU A 51 2.88 -8.87 -2.25
C LEU A 51 1.51 -8.31 -1.85
N THR A 52 0.88 -8.90 -0.83
CA THR A 52 -0.40 -8.39 -0.32
C THR A 52 -0.27 -7.00 0.29
N ILE A 53 0.78 -6.74 1.08
CA ILE A 53 1.05 -5.41 1.65
C ILE A 53 1.27 -4.39 0.53
N PHE A 54 2.10 -4.74 -0.46
CA PHE A 54 2.36 -3.90 -1.62
C PHE A 54 1.07 -3.57 -2.39
N ALA A 55 0.26 -4.59 -2.71
CA ALA A 55 -1.00 -4.41 -3.41
C ALA A 55 -1.99 -3.55 -2.62
N MET A 56 -2.08 -3.76 -1.30
CA MET A 56 -2.97 -2.98 -0.42
C MET A 56 -2.60 -1.51 -0.40
N TRP A 57 -1.33 -1.18 -0.16
CA TRP A 57 -0.86 0.20 -0.10
C TRP A 57 -0.87 0.88 -1.47
N GLY A 58 -0.54 0.15 -2.53
CA GLY A 58 -0.65 0.63 -3.90
C GLY A 58 -2.09 1.00 -4.26
N ALA A 59 -3.04 0.10 -3.98
CA ALA A 59 -4.46 0.35 -4.22
C ALA A 59 -5.01 1.50 -3.36
N TYR A 60 -4.62 1.58 -2.08
CA TYR A 60 -4.99 2.69 -1.20
C TYR A 60 -4.50 4.04 -1.73
N THR A 61 -3.23 4.12 -2.13
CA THR A 61 -2.64 5.36 -2.66
C THR A 61 -3.30 5.77 -3.98
N ALA A 62 -3.50 4.80 -4.88
CA ALA A 62 -4.19 5.04 -6.15
C ALA A 62 -5.63 5.55 -5.91
N PHE A 63 -6.38 4.89 -5.03
CA PHE A 63 -7.73 5.32 -4.68
C PHE A 63 -7.76 6.73 -4.09
N ALA A 64 -6.91 7.02 -3.11
CA ALA A 64 -6.85 8.36 -2.49
C ALA A 64 -6.54 9.44 -3.52
N PHE A 65 -5.62 9.17 -4.45
CA PHE A 65 -5.30 10.08 -5.55
C PHE A 65 -6.50 10.28 -6.50
N LEU A 66 -7.11 9.19 -6.98
CA LEU A 66 -8.27 9.25 -7.89
C LEU A 66 -9.49 9.93 -7.24
N ALA A 67 -9.79 9.59 -5.99
CA ALA A 67 -10.91 10.18 -5.24
C ALA A 67 -10.69 11.68 -5.00
N THR A 68 -9.46 12.10 -4.66
CA THR A 68 -9.12 13.53 -4.55
C THR A 68 -9.31 14.24 -5.89
N LEU A 69 -8.83 13.66 -6.98
CA LEU A 69 -8.99 14.21 -8.32
C LEU A 69 -10.47 14.33 -8.70
N HIS A 70 -11.28 13.33 -8.37
CA HIS A 70 -12.72 13.35 -8.61
C HIS A 70 -13.41 14.46 -7.78
N PHE A 71 -13.15 14.53 -6.48
CA PHE A 71 -13.75 15.54 -5.62
C PHE A 71 -13.37 16.97 -6.04
N GLN A 72 -12.11 17.22 -6.39
CA GLN A 72 -11.67 18.57 -6.73
C GLN A 72 -12.01 18.95 -8.18
N ASN A 73 -11.76 18.06 -9.15
CA ASN A 73 -11.93 18.41 -10.57
C ASN A 73 -13.35 18.15 -11.11
N VAL A 74 -14.09 17.18 -10.55
CA VAL A 74 -15.46 16.86 -11.00
C VAL A 74 -16.49 17.51 -10.10
N LEU A 75 -16.36 17.38 -8.78
CA LEU A 75 -17.31 17.95 -7.81
C LEU A 75 -16.97 19.38 -7.37
N GLY A 76 -15.81 19.92 -7.77
CA GLY A 76 -15.40 21.30 -7.44
C GLY A 76 -15.12 21.53 -5.96
N TRP A 77 -14.86 20.49 -5.17
CA TRP A 77 -14.60 20.62 -3.75
C TRP A 77 -13.30 21.36 -3.47
N THR A 78 -13.30 22.16 -2.41
CA THR A 78 -12.07 22.76 -1.88
C THR A 78 -11.16 21.69 -1.27
N PRO A 79 -9.83 21.93 -1.20
CA PRO A 79 -8.90 20.98 -0.57
C PRO A 79 -9.28 20.60 0.86
N LEU A 80 -9.87 21.54 1.63
CA LEU A 80 -10.31 21.29 3.00
C LEU A 80 -11.52 20.34 3.06
N GLN A 81 -12.47 20.48 2.14
CA GLN A 81 -13.61 19.57 2.03
C GLN A 81 -13.16 18.16 1.62
N THR A 82 -12.26 18.06 0.64
CA THR A 82 -11.65 16.80 0.24
C THR A 82 -10.93 16.12 1.40
N ALA A 83 -10.09 16.85 2.14
CA ALA A 83 -9.41 16.32 3.33
C ALA A 83 -10.41 15.86 4.40
N GLY A 84 -11.47 16.63 4.63
CA GLY A 84 -12.56 16.26 5.54
C GLY A 84 -13.21 14.92 5.20
N ALA A 85 -13.37 14.59 3.92
CA ALA A 85 -13.94 13.32 3.49
C ALA A 85 -13.05 12.10 3.79
N PHE A 86 -11.74 12.29 3.96
CA PHE A 86 -10.82 11.22 4.38
C PHE A 86 -10.74 11.04 5.90
N VAL A 87 -11.25 11.98 6.70
CA VAL A 87 -11.22 11.89 8.18
C VAL A 87 -11.98 10.67 8.71
N PRO A 88 -13.22 10.38 8.27
CA PRO A 88 -13.94 9.18 8.73
C PRO A 88 -13.18 7.88 8.41
N LEU A 89 -12.48 7.84 7.28
CA LEU A 89 -11.63 6.72 6.88
C LEU A 89 -10.48 6.50 7.89
N GLY A 90 -9.78 7.58 8.26
CA GLY A 90 -8.71 7.52 9.26
C GLY A 90 -9.19 7.11 10.65
N LEU A 91 -10.34 7.66 11.09
CA LEU A 91 -10.97 7.32 12.37
C LEU A 91 -11.40 5.86 12.42
N ALA A 92 -12.03 5.35 11.37
CA ALA A 92 -12.43 3.95 11.28
C ALA A 92 -11.21 3.02 11.36
N ASN A 93 -10.13 3.35 10.64
CA ASN A 93 -8.89 2.57 10.69
C ASN A 93 -8.27 2.57 12.10
N GLY A 94 -8.21 3.73 12.76
CA GLY A 94 -7.73 3.85 14.14
C GLY A 94 -8.58 3.06 15.14
N ALA A 95 -9.91 3.12 15.00
CA ALA A 95 -10.84 2.39 15.85
C ALA A 95 -10.74 0.86 15.64
N LEU A 96 -10.49 0.40 14.42
CA LEU A 96 -10.37 -1.03 14.09
C LEU A 96 -9.00 -1.63 14.41
N ALA A 97 -7.94 -0.81 14.50
CA ALA A 97 -6.57 -1.28 14.70
C ALA A 97 -6.38 -2.19 15.95
N PRO A 98 -6.95 -1.89 17.14
CA PRO A 98 -6.84 -2.78 18.31
C PRO A 98 -7.51 -4.14 18.10
N PHE A 99 -8.52 -4.21 17.24
CA PHE A 99 -9.26 -5.44 16.97
C PHE A 99 -8.56 -6.34 15.95
N ALA A 100 -7.62 -5.81 15.16
CA ALA A 100 -6.88 -6.59 14.15
C ALA A 100 -6.18 -7.82 14.76
N GLY A 101 -5.55 -7.66 15.93
CA GLY A 101 -4.91 -8.77 16.64
C GLY A 101 -5.92 -9.83 17.11
N ARG A 102 -7.07 -9.38 17.63
CA ARG A 102 -8.17 -10.27 18.06
C ARG A 102 -8.76 -11.06 16.88
N PHE A 103 -8.99 -10.40 15.75
CA PHE A 103 -9.48 -11.06 14.54
C PHE A 103 -8.47 -12.07 14.00
N THR A 104 -7.19 -11.70 13.98
CA THR A 104 -6.12 -12.59 13.53
C THR A 104 -5.99 -13.81 14.43
N ALA A 105 -6.10 -13.65 15.75
CA ALA A 105 -6.06 -14.76 16.70
C ALA A 105 -7.29 -15.68 16.58
N ARG A 106 -8.48 -15.11 16.36
CA ARG A 106 -9.75 -15.86 16.29
C ARG A 106 -9.98 -16.57 14.95
N PHE A 107 -9.68 -15.91 13.83
CA PHE A 107 -10.00 -16.38 12.48
C PHE A 107 -8.77 -16.80 11.66
N GLY A 108 -7.57 -16.53 12.18
CA GLY A 108 -6.31 -16.74 11.49
C GLY A 108 -5.95 -15.59 10.55
N ALA A 109 -4.64 -15.36 10.36
CA ALA A 109 -4.13 -14.26 9.53
C ALA A 109 -4.61 -14.35 8.08
N ARG A 110 -4.55 -15.53 7.46
CA ARG A 110 -4.88 -15.69 6.04
C ARG A 110 -6.34 -15.34 5.72
N ARG A 111 -7.29 -15.78 6.55
CA ARG A 111 -8.72 -15.47 6.36
C ARG A 111 -9.00 -14.00 6.62
N THR A 112 -8.44 -13.46 7.70
CA THR A 112 -8.59 -12.03 8.06
C THR A 112 -8.09 -11.12 6.93
N ILE A 113 -6.91 -11.41 6.38
CA ILE A 113 -6.33 -10.65 5.26
C ILE A 113 -7.18 -10.79 4.00
N ALA A 114 -7.61 -12.01 3.64
CA ALA A 114 -8.43 -12.23 2.45
C ALA A 114 -9.78 -11.50 2.52
N THR A 115 -10.45 -11.54 3.68
CA THR A 115 -11.71 -10.82 3.90
C THR A 115 -11.48 -9.31 3.83
N GLY A 116 -10.41 -8.79 4.43
CA GLY A 116 -10.07 -7.36 4.34
C GLY A 116 -9.80 -6.91 2.91
N MET A 117 -9.06 -7.71 2.12
CA MET A 117 -8.79 -7.43 0.71
C MET A 117 -10.07 -7.43 -0.15
N LEU A 118 -10.97 -8.39 0.08
CA LEU A 118 -12.26 -8.44 -0.60
C LEU A 118 -13.14 -7.24 -0.25
N LEU A 119 -13.16 -6.86 1.04
CA LEU A 119 -13.90 -5.70 1.50
C LEU A 119 -13.35 -4.41 0.86
N LEU A 120 -12.03 -4.26 0.82
CA LEU A 120 -11.36 -3.13 0.17
C LEU A 120 -11.73 -3.05 -1.32
N ALA A 121 -11.65 -4.17 -2.03
CA ALA A 121 -12.02 -4.24 -3.44
C ALA A 121 -13.49 -3.88 -3.66
N ALA A 122 -14.39 -4.39 -2.82
CA ALA A 122 -15.81 -4.06 -2.87
C ALA A 122 -16.09 -2.57 -2.58
N SER A 123 -15.41 -1.98 -1.60
CA SER A 123 -15.54 -0.55 -1.27
C SER A 123 -15.13 0.34 -2.45
N TYR A 124 -14.02 0.04 -3.11
CA TYR A 124 -13.58 0.80 -4.27
C TYR A 124 -14.47 0.57 -5.50
N ALA A 125 -14.90 -0.67 -5.74
CA ALA A 125 -15.85 -0.97 -6.80
C ALA A 125 -17.18 -0.22 -6.60
N LEU A 126 -17.67 -0.14 -5.36
CA LEU A 126 -18.88 0.60 -5.02
C LEU A 126 -18.70 2.10 -5.25
N PHE A 127 -17.57 2.67 -4.82
CA PHE A 127 -17.26 4.09 -5.05
C PHE A 127 -17.25 4.45 -6.53
N PHE A 128 -16.60 3.65 -7.38
CA PHE A 128 -16.57 3.90 -8.82
C PHE A 128 -17.91 3.66 -9.50
N ARG A 129 -18.72 2.72 -8.99
CA ARG A 129 -20.07 2.47 -9.51
C ARG A 129 -21.06 3.58 -9.11
N ALA A 130 -20.77 4.33 -8.05
CA ALA A 130 -21.63 5.41 -7.58
C ALA A 130 -21.51 6.73 -8.36
N GLY A 131 -20.68 6.80 -9.41
CA GLY A 131 -20.71 7.91 -10.39
C GLY A 131 -20.79 7.37 -11.81
N PRO A 132 -21.33 8.10 -12.82
CA PRO A 132 -22.07 9.36 -12.85
C PRO A 132 -23.58 9.19 -13.19
N ASP A 133 -24.17 8.00 -13.02
CA ASP A 133 -25.56 7.71 -13.44
C ASP A 133 -26.63 8.04 -12.37
N THR A 134 -26.30 8.81 -11.34
CA THR A 134 -27.31 9.36 -10.41
C THR A 134 -27.46 10.86 -10.63
N SER A 135 -28.06 11.18 -11.78
CA SER A 135 -28.80 12.43 -12.03
C SER A 135 -30.11 12.46 -11.26
#